data_AF-A0A2R6JRI6-F1
#
_entry.id   AF-A0A2R6JRI6-F1
#
_cell.length_a   1.000
_cell.length_b   1.000
_cell.length_c   1.000
_cell.angle_alpha   90.00
_cell.angle_beta   90.00
_cell.angle_gamma   90.00
#
_symmetry.space_group_name_H-M   'P 1'
#
loop_
_entity.id
_entity.type
_entity.pdbx_description
1 polymer ?
#
loop_
_entity_poly.entity_id
_entity_poly.type
_entity_poly.pdbx_seq_one_letter_code
_entity_poly.pdbx_strand_id
1 'polypeptide(L)'
;MTGRFGGPFGVELRDAPKALLSEWSGTVAHLTMYGLPVQDVEADLRAANAAEPLLVVVGGEKVPFEVYDRADYNVAVTNQPHSEVAGLAVLLDRLFDGAELDREWEDADRVVVPQATGKKVVEPDDDAE
;
A
#
# COMPACT_ATOMS: atom_id res chain seq x y z
N MET A 1 6.38 -13.77 -7.09
CA MET A 1 6.82 -12.44 -6.63
C MET A 1 7.69 -12.63 -5.40
N THR A 2 7.09 -12.81 -4.22
CA THR A 2 7.83 -12.96 -2.94
C THR A 2 8.80 -14.14 -2.93
N GLY A 3 8.39 -15.33 -3.38
CA GLY A 3 9.30 -16.48 -3.50
C GLY A 3 10.40 -16.38 -4.57
N ARG A 4 10.68 -15.19 -5.12
CA ARG A 4 11.79 -14.96 -6.06
C ARG A 4 12.49 -13.63 -5.80
N PHE A 5 11.75 -12.60 -5.43
CA PHE A 5 12.26 -11.25 -5.18
C PHE A 5 12.24 -10.89 -3.68
N GLY A 6 11.94 -11.86 -2.82
CA GLY A 6 11.97 -11.70 -1.38
C GLY A 6 10.84 -10.85 -0.82
N GLY A 7 11.01 -10.49 0.45
CA GLY A 7 10.18 -9.54 1.16
C GLY A 7 9.10 -10.20 2.03
N PRO A 8 8.87 -9.68 3.25
CA PRO A 8 7.89 -10.21 4.19
C PRO A 8 6.46 -9.80 3.82
N PHE A 9 5.99 -10.22 2.65
CA PHE A 9 4.66 -9.89 2.13
C PHE A 9 3.76 -11.12 2.07
N GLY A 10 2.64 -11.03 2.78
CA GLY A 10 1.61 -12.07 2.82
C GLY A 10 0.41 -11.72 1.94
N VAL A 11 -0.25 -12.75 1.40
CA VAL A 11 -1.53 -12.63 0.70
C VAL A 11 -2.49 -13.63 1.30
N GLU A 12 -3.70 -13.18 1.59
CA GLU A 12 -4.75 -14.04 2.13
C GLU A 12 -6.08 -13.72 1.47
N LEU A 13 -6.83 -14.77 1.11
CA LEU A 13 -8.22 -14.66 0.72
C LEU A 13 -9.09 -14.88 1.97
N ARG A 14 -9.95 -13.91 2.27
CA ARG A 14 -10.87 -13.97 3.40
C ARG A 14 -12.30 -14.05 2.90
N ASP A 15 -13.08 -15.00 3.42
CA ASP A 15 -14.50 -15.11 3.09
C ASP A 15 -15.35 -14.00 3.73
N ALA A 16 -14.86 -13.41 4.83
CA ALA A 16 -15.56 -12.39 5.61
C ALA A 16 -14.73 -11.09 5.77
N PRO A 17 -14.42 -10.35 4.68
CA PRO A 17 -13.63 -9.12 4.75
C PRO A 17 -14.29 -8.02 5.59
N LYS A 18 -15.63 -8.03 5.69
CA LYS A 18 -16.38 -7.12 6.56
C LYS A 18 -16.10 -7.33 8.05
N ALA A 19 -15.92 -8.59 8.47
CA ALA A 19 -15.61 -8.92 9.86
C ALA A 19 -14.20 -8.40 10.22
N LEU A 20 -13.23 -8.62 9.34
CA LEU A 20 -11.89 -8.04 9.47
C LEU A 20 -11.93 -6.52 9.64
N LEU A 21 -12.70 -5.84 8.79
CA LEU A 21 -12.86 -4.39 8.86
C LEU A 21 -13.49 -3.92 10.18
N SER A 22 -14.53 -4.62 10.66
CA SER A 22 -15.19 -4.26 11.93
C SER A 22 -14.32 -4.55 13.16
N GLU A 23 -13.47 -5.58 13.10
CA GLU A 23 -12.64 -6.04 14.22
C GLU A 23 -11.24 -5.42 14.24
N TRP A 24 -10.84 -4.70 13.19
CA TRP A 24 -9.53 -4.07 13.09
C TRP A 24 -9.31 -3.09 14.24
N SER A 25 -8.20 -3.25 14.97
CA SER A 25 -7.91 -2.49 16.20
C SER A 25 -7.00 -1.28 15.99
N GLY A 26 -6.68 -0.92 14.75
CA GLY A 26 -5.91 0.29 14.42
C GLY A 26 -6.66 1.22 13.48
N THR A 27 -5.94 2.16 12.87
CA THR A 27 -6.48 3.13 11.92
C THR A 27 -6.91 2.44 10.61
N VAL A 28 -8.07 2.84 10.09
CA VAL A 28 -8.60 2.44 8.79
C VAL A 28 -8.62 3.64 7.84
N ALA A 29 -7.89 3.54 6.74
CA ALA A 29 -7.93 4.50 5.63
C ALA A 29 -8.64 3.89 4.43
N HIS A 30 -9.78 4.44 4.04
CA HIS A 30 -10.53 4.03 2.87
C HIS A 30 -10.21 4.95 1.69
N LEU A 31 -9.65 4.38 0.62
CA LEU A 31 -9.38 5.08 -0.62
C LEU A 31 -10.65 5.18 -1.49
N THR A 32 -11.13 6.40 -1.67
CA THR A 32 -12.33 6.72 -2.45
C THR A 32 -12.22 8.11 -3.05
N MET A 33 -12.67 8.28 -4.30
CA MET A 33 -12.69 9.61 -4.95
C MET A 33 -13.62 10.61 -4.26
N TYR A 34 -14.47 10.17 -3.34
CA TYR A 34 -15.36 11.03 -2.55
C TYR A 34 -14.73 11.50 -1.22
N GLY A 35 -13.52 11.06 -0.90
CA GLY A 35 -12.82 11.37 0.34
C GLY A 35 -12.19 12.77 0.37
N LEU A 36 -11.54 13.08 1.50
CA LEU A 36 -10.71 14.27 1.66
C LEU A 36 -9.45 14.15 0.80
N PRO A 37 -8.97 15.23 0.19
CA PRO A 37 -7.75 15.20 -0.60
C PRO A 37 -6.55 14.71 0.22
N VAL A 38 -5.73 13.83 -0.35
CA VAL A 38 -4.59 13.20 0.34
C VAL A 38 -3.64 14.22 0.96
N GLN A 39 -3.38 15.35 0.29
CA GLN A 39 -2.51 16.41 0.80
C GLN A 39 -3.00 17.06 2.11
N ASP A 40 -4.31 16.97 2.39
CA ASP A 40 -4.91 17.56 3.59
C ASP A 40 -4.81 16.62 4.80
N VAL A 41 -4.61 15.31 4.56
CA VAL A 41 -4.65 14.26 5.61
C VAL A 41 -3.37 13.43 5.71
N GLU A 42 -2.41 13.57 4.78
CA GLU A 42 -1.19 12.75 4.72
C GLU A 42 -0.33 12.84 5.99
N ALA A 43 -0.27 14.01 6.64
CA ALA A 43 0.48 14.19 7.88
C ALA A 43 -0.16 13.41 9.05
N ASP A 44 -1.49 13.46 9.17
CA ASP A 44 -2.24 12.75 10.21
C ASP A 44 -2.18 11.23 9.98
N LEU A 45 -2.29 10.78 8.72
CA LEU A 45 -2.11 9.37 8.36
C LEU A 45 -0.71 8.86 8.69
N ARG A 46 0.33 9.67 8.42
CA ARG A 46 1.72 9.32 8.79
C ARG A 46 1.86 9.18 10.31
N ALA A 47 1.28 10.10 11.08
CA ALA A 47 1.30 10.02 12.53
C ALA A 47 0.54 8.80 13.06
N ALA A 48 -0.62 8.49 12.49
CA ALA A 48 -1.43 7.32 12.83
C ALA A 48 -0.70 6.00 12.54
N ASN A 49 -0.13 5.86 11.34
CA ASN A 49 0.65 4.68 10.94
C ASN A 49 1.91 4.46 11.79
N ALA A 50 2.51 5.53 12.33
CA ALA A 50 3.62 5.42 13.26
C ALA A 50 3.21 4.97 14.67
N ALA A 51 1.94 5.18 15.05
CA ALA A 51 1.42 4.84 16.37
C ALA A 51 0.78 3.45 16.43
N GLU A 52 0.10 3.04 15.37
CA GLU A 52 -0.69 1.81 15.33
C GLU A 52 -0.81 1.21 13.91
N PRO A 53 -1.24 -0.06 13.78
CA PRO A 53 -1.40 -0.70 12.48
C PRO A 53 -2.43 0.01 11.58
N LEU A 54 -2.01 0.35 10.35
CA LEU A 54 -2.86 0.94 9.33
C LEU A 54 -3.48 -0.14 8.41
N LEU A 55 -4.80 -0.13 8.27
CA LEU A 55 -5.53 -0.88 7.24
C LEU A 55 -5.95 0.06 6.12
N VAL A 56 -5.39 -0.13 4.92
CA VAL A 56 -5.83 0.58 3.72
C VAL A 56 -6.88 -0.24 2.99
N VAL A 57 -8.10 0.30 2.87
CA VAL A 57 -9.20 -0.32 2.12
C VAL A 57 -9.25 0.31 0.73
N VAL A 58 -9.06 -0.50 -0.30
CA VAL A 58 -9.28 -0.12 -1.69
C VAL A 58 -10.58 -0.73 -2.21
N GLY A 59 -11.38 0.09 -2.89
CA GLY A 59 -12.67 -0.31 -3.40
C GLY A 59 -12.65 -0.91 -4.81
N GLY A 60 -13.61 -1.79 -5.09
CA GLY A 60 -14.03 -2.13 -6.46
C GLY A 60 -15.21 -1.26 -6.93
N GLU A 61 -15.90 -1.66 -8.00
CA GLU A 61 -16.95 -0.86 -8.67
C GLU A 61 -18.05 -0.30 -7.73
N LYS A 62 -18.38 -1.02 -6.64
CA LYS A 62 -19.34 -0.56 -5.62
C LYS A 62 -18.87 -0.92 -4.22
N VAL A 63 -18.47 0.10 -3.46
CA VAL A 63 -18.10 -0.05 -2.05
C VAL A 63 -19.33 0.16 -1.15
N PRO A 64 -19.65 -0.76 -0.22
CA PRO A 64 -20.73 -0.59 0.74
C PRO A 64 -20.51 0.62 1.66
N PHE A 65 -21.61 1.28 2.07
CA PHE A 65 -21.53 2.45 2.96
C PHE A 65 -20.90 2.15 4.33
N GLU A 66 -21.02 0.92 4.83
CA GLU A 66 -20.38 0.49 6.08
C GLU A 66 -18.86 0.72 6.10
N VAL A 67 -18.21 0.71 4.93
CA VAL A 67 -16.77 1.01 4.81
C VAL A 67 -16.51 2.49 5.04
N TYR A 68 -17.36 3.36 4.51
CA TYR A 68 -17.26 4.81 4.74
C TYR A 68 -17.44 5.15 6.21
N ASP A 69 -18.40 4.49 6.87
CA ASP A 69 -18.73 4.71 8.28
C ASP A 69 -17.64 4.18 9.22
N ARG A 70 -17.06 3.01 8.91
CA ARG A 70 -15.98 2.42 9.71
C ARG A 70 -14.62 3.11 9.47
N ALA A 71 -14.38 3.72 8.33
CA ALA A 71 -13.09 4.33 8.04
C ALA A 71 -12.83 5.56 8.92
N ASP A 72 -11.67 5.58 9.57
CA ASP A 72 -11.19 6.75 10.31
C ASP A 72 -10.82 7.88 9.34
N TYR A 73 -10.35 7.51 8.14
CA TYR A 73 -10.07 8.44 7.05
C TYR A 73 -10.70 7.94 5.75
N ASN A 74 -11.58 8.74 5.15
CA ASN A 74 -12.00 8.57 3.76
C ASN A 74 -11.13 9.50 2.90
N VAL A 75 -10.28 8.94 2.05
CA VAL A 75 -9.16 9.64 1.41
C VAL A 75 -9.26 9.58 -0.11
N ALA A 76 -9.12 10.72 -0.76
CA ALA A 76 -9.07 10.87 -2.20
C ALA A 76 -7.66 11.27 -2.64
N VAL A 77 -6.98 10.41 -3.39
CA VAL A 77 -5.74 10.78 -4.10
C VAL A 77 -6.05 11.83 -5.16
N THR A 78 -7.18 11.66 -5.84
CA THR A 78 -7.86 12.74 -6.54
C THR A 78 -9.37 12.55 -6.37
N ASN A 79 -10.14 13.63 -6.48
CA ASN A 79 -11.61 13.54 -6.53
C ASN A 79 -12.13 13.25 -7.94
N GLN A 80 -11.36 12.52 -8.75
CA GLN A 80 -11.74 12.05 -10.07
C GLN A 80 -11.73 10.51 -10.09
N PRO A 81 -12.60 9.86 -10.88
CA PRO A 81 -12.58 8.41 -10.99
C PRO A 81 -11.29 7.93 -11.70
N HIS A 82 -10.55 7.03 -11.05
CA HIS A 82 -9.35 6.39 -11.59
C HIS A 82 -9.13 5.02 -10.96
N SER A 83 -7.98 4.40 -11.24
CA SER A 83 -7.62 3.08 -10.70
C SER A 83 -7.30 3.13 -9.21
N GLU A 84 -7.82 2.13 -8.50
CA GLU A 84 -7.45 1.72 -7.16
C GLU A 84 -5.94 1.43 -7.00
N VAL A 85 -5.29 0.89 -8.04
CA VAL A 85 -3.83 0.64 -8.04
C VAL A 85 -3.07 1.96 -8.04
N ALA A 86 -3.49 2.91 -8.88
CA ALA A 86 -2.88 4.24 -8.92
C ALA A 86 -3.11 5.01 -7.61
N GLY A 87 -4.32 4.89 -7.05
CA GLY A 87 -4.63 5.49 -5.75
C GLY A 87 -3.77 4.92 -4.63
N LEU A 88 -3.65 3.59 -4.56
CA LEU A 88 -2.82 2.94 -3.54
C LEU A 88 -1.35 3.32 -3.69
N ALA A 89 -0.81 3.31 -4.92
CA ALA A 89 0.59 3.68 -5.16
C ALA A 89 0.91 5.10 -4.68
N VAL A 90 0.07 6.09 -5.03
CA VAL A 90 0.29 7.48 -4.61
C VAL A 90 0.07 7.65 -3.10
N LEU A 91 -0.90 6.95 -2.50
CA LEU A 91 -1.09 7.01 -1.05
C LEU A 91 0.16 6.50 -0.31
N LEU A 92 0.71 5.36 -0.73
CA LEU A 92 1.89 4.77 -0.08
C LEU A 92 3.13 5.65 -0.29
N ASP A 93 3.33 6.22 -1.47
CA ASP A 93 4.38 7.21 -1.74
C ASP A 93 4.30 8.41 -0.79
N ARG A 94 3.11 8.96 -0.55
CA ARG A 94 2.89 10.06 0.41
C ARG A 94 3.00 9.65 1.87
N LEU A 95 2.69 8.39 2.18
CA LEU A 95 2.77 7.85 3.53
C LEU A 95 4.22 7.56 3.94
N PHE A 96 5.05 7.12 3.01
CA PHE A 96 6.44 6.75 3.27
C PHE A 96 7.45 7.80 2.78
N ASP A 97 6.99 8.87 2.14
CA ASP A 97 7.81 9.96 1.62
C ASP A 97 8.88 9.44 0.63
N GLY A 98 8.48 8.47 -0.21
CA GLY A 98 9.31 7.80 -1.21
C GLY A 98 10.34 6.80 -0.65
N ALA A 99 10.50 6.69 0.67
CA ALA A 99 11.49 5.80 1.28
C ALA A 99 11.24 4.31 0.99
N GLU A 100 10.01 3.94 0.62
CA GLU A 100 9.66 2.57 0.23
C GLU A 100 10.27 2.16 -1.12
N LEU A 101 10.62 3.12 -1.98
CA LEU A 101 11.18 2.85 -3.31
C LEU A 101 12.66 2.41 -3.24
N ASP A 102 13.37 2.79 -2.18
CA ASP A 102 14.76 2.40 -1.92
C ASP A 102 14.87 1.15 -1.04
N ARG A 103 13.74 0.50 -0.72
CA ARG A 103 13.72 -0.64 0.19
C ARG A 103 14.34 -1.89 -0.43
N GLU A 104 15.29 -2.48 0.29
CA GLU A 104 15.83 -3.81 0.01
C GLU A 104 14.95 -4.90 0.65
N TRP A 105 14.91 -6.07 0.01
CA TRP A 105 14.05 -7.18 0.41
C TRP A 105 14.87 -8.36 0.91
N GLU A 106 14.51 -8.82 2.11
CA GLU A 106 15.04 -10.04 2.73
C GLU A 106 14.64 -11.28 1.92
N ASP A 107 15.45 -12.35 1.98
CA ASP A 107 15.16 -13.65 1.35
C ASP A 107 14.86 -13.59 -0.16
N ALA A 108 15.52 -12.68 -0.88
CA ALA A 108 15.39 -12.56 -2.33
C ALA A 108 16.33 -13.53 -3.05
N ASP A 109 15.80 -14.44 -3.88
CA ASP A 109 16.63 -15.27 -4.77
C ASP A 109 17.16 -14.49 -5.98
N ARG A 110 16.51 -13.36 -6.32
CA ARG A 110 16.81 -12.55 -7.50
C ARG A 110 16.65 -11.07 -7.20
N VAL A 111 17.58 -10.26 -7.70
CA VAL A 111 17.54 -8.80 -7.64
C VAL A 111 17.64 -8.22 -9.05
N VAL A 112 16.83 -7.20 -9.35
CA VAL A 112 16.92 -6.46 -10.62
C VAL A 112 17.96 -5.35 -10.46
N VAL A 113 18.97 -5.33 -11.31
CA VAL A 113 19.97 -4.25 -11.33
C VAL A 113 19.47 -3.15 -12.25
N PRO A 114 19.33 -1.89 -11.79
CA PRO A 114 18.94 -0.77 -12.64
C PRO A 114 19.90 -0.61 -13.82
N GLN A 115 19.36 -0.46 -15.03
CA GLN A 115 20.14 -0.28 -16.26
C GLN A 115 19.55 0.89 -17.06
N ALA A 116 20.41 1.78 -17.56
CA ALA A 116 19.97 2.84 -18.48
C ALA A 116 19.37 2.26 -19.77
N THR A 117 19.86 1.11 -20.23
CA THR A 117 19.29 0.34 -21.34
C THR A 117 19.66 -1.13 -21.16
N GLY A 118 18.68 -2.02 -21.26
CA GLY A 118 18.87 -3.46 -21.08
C GLY A 118 18.11 -4.02 -19.88
N LYS A 119 18.37 -5.30 -19.55
CA LYS A 119 17.73 -6.01 -18.44
C LYS A 119 18.77 -6.90 -17.78
N LYS A 120 19.10 -6.66 -16.51
CA LYS A 120 20.01 -7.49 -15.71
C LYS A 120 19.29 -7.94 -14.44
N VAL A 121 19.36 -9.24 -14.14
CA VAL A 121 18.82 -9.86 -12.93
C VAL A 121 19.86 -10.85 -12.42
N VAL A 122 20.21 -10.76 -11.15
CA VAL A 122 21.30 -11.54 -10.51
C VAL A 122 20.81 -12.29 -9.28
N GLU A 123 21.60 -13.24 -8.79
CA GLU A 123 21.49 -13.74 -7.41
C GLU A 123 22.16 -12.72 -6.47
N PRO A 124 21.68 -12.53 -5.23
CA PRO A 124 22.19 -11.47 -4.34
C PRO A 124 23.69 -11.53 -4.08
N ASP A 125 24.27 -12.74 -4.10
CA ASP A 125 25.69 -12.97 -3.80
C ASP A 125 26.60 -12.99 -5.05
N ASP A 126 26.03 -12.94 -6.27
CA ASP A 126 26.77 -13.04 -7.55
C ASP A 126 27.39 -11.71 -8.01
N ASP A 127 27.02 -10.57 -7.41
CA ASP A 127 27.50 -9.23 -7.78
C ASP A 127 28.66 -8.73 -6.88
N ALA A 128 29.30 -9.62 -6.11
CA ALA A 128 30.48 -9.31 -5.28
C ALA A 128 31.84 -9.36 -6.03
N GLU A 129 31.85 -9.41 -7.36
CA GLU A 129 33.05 -9.33 -8.23
C GLU A 129 33.15 -8.03 -9.05
#